data_AF-A0A357BUC9-F1
#
_entry.id   AF-A0A357BUC9-F1
#
_cell.length_a   1.000
_cell.length_b   1.000
_cell.length_c   1.000
_cell.angle_alpha   90.00
_cell.angle_beta   90.00
_cell.angle_gamma   90.00
#
_symmetry.space_group_name_H-M   'P 1'
#
loop_
_entity.id
_entity.type
_entity.pdbx_description
1 polymer ?
#
loop_
_entity_poly.entity_id
_entity_poly.type
_entity_poly.pdbx_seq_one_letter_code
_entity_poly.pdbx_strand_id
1 'polypeptide(L)'
;MVDPNQNNFVHTNVHVFYKIAKESYAAMNEFTNRNRKPKPNSEPGYIITLDPEQKSFKHALITIVFCGMFFESILHLLIAKQKGLDTFREYDFKSYEEKLQLLGCDDQSILDICKQFREARKEIVHEKAFINADSLRIAQKEADVAIELIDKIVAHFKLEKG
;
A
#
# COMPACT_ATOMS: atom_id res chain seq x y z
N MET A 1 17.77 26.87 25.40
CA MET A 1 17.56 27.57 24.12
C MET A 1 17.85 26.57 23.02
N VAL A 2 16.85 26.20 22.24
CA VAL A 2 16.99 25.24 21.14
C VAL A 2 17.32 26.02 19.87
N ASP A 3 18.35 25.58 19.16
CA ASP A 3 18.86 26.21 17.93
C ASP A 3 17.77 26.22 16.83
N PRO A 4 17.37 27.39 16.30
CA PRO A 4 16.35 27.50 15.24
C PRO A 4 16.79 26.88 13.89
N ASN A 5 18.05 26.43 13.76
CA ASN A 5 18.58 25.75 12.58
C ASN A 5 18.75 24.24 12.74
N GLN A 6 18.25 23.62 13.81
CA GLN A 6 18.00 22.18 13.80
C GLN A 6 16.77 21.90 12.93
N ASN A 7 16.98 22.01 11.62
CA ASN A 7 16.15 21.34 10.63
C ASN A 7 16.34 19.84 10.90
N ASN A 8 15.55 19.29 11.82
CA ASN A 8 15.54 17.88 12.19
C ASN A 8 15.19 17.10 10.92
N PHE A 9 16.21 16.80 10.13
CA PHE A 9 16.18 15.77 9.11
C PHE A 9 15.99 14.47 9.88
N VAL A 10 14.74 14.17 10.20
CA VAL A 10 14.36 12.80 10.52
C VAL A 10 14.71 12.01 9.28
N HIS A 11 15.81 11.27 9.31
CA HIS A 11 16.13 10.29 8.28
C HIS A 11 15.05 9.21 8.36
N THR A 12 14.03 9.33 7.50
CA THR A 12 12.92 8.38 7.47
C THR A 12 13.18 7.32 6.41
N ASN A 13 12.77 6.09 6.70
CA ASN A 13 12.85 4.98 5.74
C ASN A 13 11.70 4.99 4.72
N VAL A 14 10.89 6.06 4.70
CA VAL A 14 9.68 6.18 3.88
C VAL A 14 9.98 5.94 2.41
N HIS A 15 11.00 6.60 1.86
CA HIS A 15 11.36 6.43 0.46
C HIS A 15 11.81 4.99 0.15
N VAL A 16 12.53 4.35 1.09
CA VAL A 16 12.94 2.95 0.96
C VAL A 16 11.72 2.03 0.91
N PHE A 17 10.73 2.24 1.78
CA PHE A 17 9.49 1.46 1.77
C PHE A 17 8.72 1.62 0.46
N TYR A 18 8.61 2.85 -0.05
CA TYR A 18 7.99 3.11 -1.35
C TYR A 18 8.70 2.37 -2.48
N LYS A 19 10.04 2.42 -2.50
CA LYS A 19 10.86 1.75 -3.51
C LYS A 19 10.69 0.23 -3.47
N ILE A 20 10.76 -0.38 -2.28
CA ILE A 20 10.55 -1.82 -2.12
C ILE A 20 9.15 -2.24 -2.60
N ALA A 21 8.11 -1.45 -2.29
CA ALA A 21 6.77 -1.71 -2.77
C ALA A 21 6.68 -1.68 -4.30
N LYS A 22 7.27 -0.66 -4.94
CA LYS A 22 7.28 -0.51 -6.41
C LYS A 22 8.10 -1.60 -7.12
N GLU A 23 9.27 -1.93 -6.61
CA GLU A 23 10.12 -3.00 -7.15
C GLU A 23 9.44 -4.37 -7.05
N SER A 24 8.81 -4.64 -5.90
CA SER A 24 8.06 -5.89 -5.70
C SER A 24 6.83 -5.96 -6.58
N TYR A 25 6.12 -4.84 -6.77
CA TYR A 25 4.99 -4.78 -7.67
C TYR A 25 5.39 -5.04 -9.13
N ALA A 26 6.51 -4.47 -9.58
CA ALA A 26 7.06 -4.74 -10.90
C ALA A 26 7.40 -6.23 -11.06
N ALA A 27 8.07 -6.83 -10.07
CA ALA A 27 8.39 -8.25 -10.07
C ALA A 27 7.14 -9.15 -10.08
N MET A 28 6.11 -8.80 -9.30
CA MET A 28 4.82 -9.50 -9.30
C MET A 28 4.22 -9.53 -10.70
N ASN A 29 4.17 -8.38 -11.38
CA ASN A 29 3.63 -8.25 -12.73
C ASN A 29 4.47 -9.04 -13.75
N GLU A 30 5.79 -8.99 -13.62
CA GLU A 30 6.69 -9.77 -14.46
C GLU A 30 6.42 -11.28 -14.33
N PHE A 31 6.36 -11.82 -13.10
CA PHE A 31 6.07 -13.24 -12.88
C PHE A 31 4.66 -13.62 -13.32
N THR A 32 3.70 -12.71 -13.18
CA THR A 32 2.33 -12.92 -13.64
C THR A 32 2.27 -13.02 -15.18
N ASN A 33 3.00 -12.16 -15.87
CA ASN A 33 3.04 -12.14 -17.34
C ASN A 33 3.86 -13.30 -17.93
N ARG A 34 4.98 -13.67 -17.31
CA ARG A 34 5.79 -14.84 -17.72
C ARG A 34 4.98 -16.14 -17.68
N ASN A 35 4.03 -16.23 -16.75
CA ASN A 35 3.16 -17.39 -16.59
C ASN A 35 1.89 -17.30 -17.46
N ARG A 36 1.75 -16.29 -18.32
CA ARG A 36 0.66 -16.20 -19.30
C ARG A 36 1.19 -16.53 -20.69
N LYS A 37 0.70 -17.61 -21.27
CA LYS A 37 0.98 -17.99 -22.66
C LYS A 37 -0.27 -17.82 -23.51
N PRO A 38 -0.19 -17.30 -24.75
CA PRO A 38 -1.34 -17.29 -25.64
C PRO A 38 -1.85 -18.72 -25.84
N LYS A 39 -3.17 -18.88 -26.02
CA LYS A 39 -3.72 -20.19 -26.38
C LYS A 39 -3.15 -20.66 -27.72
N PRO A 40 -2.92 -21.97 -27.90
CA PRO A 40 -2.53 -22.51 -29.19
C PRO A 40 -3.62 -22.22 -30.24
N ASN A 41 -3.23 -22.27 -31.53
CA ASN A 41 -4.12 -22.09 -32.69
C ASN A 41 -4.76 -20.71 -32.87
N SER A 42 -4.13 -19.65 -32.34
CA SER A 42 -4.62 -18.26 -32.46
C SER A 42 -6.01 -18.03 -31.84
N GLU A 43 -6.44 -18.91 -30.94
CA GLU A 43 -7.66 -18.70 -30.18
C GLU A 43 -7.50 -17.50 -29.23
N PRO A 44 -8.56 -16.68 -29.05
CA PRO A 44 -8.52 -15.58 -28.11
C PRO A 44 -8.34 -16.07 -26.66
N GLY A 45 -7.39 -15.44 -25.95
CA GLY A 45 -7.15 -15.65 -24.52
C GLY A 45 -5.77 -16.20 -24.17
N TYR A 46 -5.55 -16.45 -22.88
CA TYR A 46 -4.28 -16.93 -22.33
C TYR A 46 -4.47 -18.19 -21.49
N ILE A 47 -3.45 -19.05 -21.51
CA ILE A 47 -3.24 -20.16 -20.57
C ILE A 47 -2.36 -19.64 -19.45
N ILE A 48 -2.82 -19.77 -18.21
CA ILE A 48 -2.03 -19.48 -17.02
C ILE A 48 -1.28 -20.76 -16.64
N THR A 49 0.05 -20.75 -16.77
CA THR A 49 0.90 -21.83 -16.28
C THR A 49 1.08 -21.75 -14.77
N LEU A 50 1.08 -22.90 -14.12
CA LEU A 50 1.30 -23.01 -12.67
C LEU A 50 2.68 -22.45 -12.29
N ASP A 51 2.71 -21.57 -11.29
CA ASP A 51 3.93 -21.08 -10.64
C ASP A 51 4.17 -21.90 -9.35
N PRO A 52 4.96 -22.99 -9.40
CA PRO A 52 5.15 -23.86 -8.23
C PRO A 52 5.86 -23.14 -7.08
N GLU A 53 6.65 -22.11 -7.39
CA GLU A 53 7.37 -21.33 -6.37
C GLU A 53 6.55 -20.15 -5.85
N GLN A 54 5.36 -19.91 -6.42
CA GLN A 54 4.43 -18.85 -6.07
C GLN A 54 5.11 -17.46 -6.03
N LYS A 55 6.04 -17.22 -6.95
CA LYS A 55 6.84 -15.98 -6.99
C LYS A 55 5.97 -14.75 -7.12
N SER A 56 4.98 -14.77 -8.01
CA SER A 56 4.02 -13.66 -8.15
C SER A 56 3.28 -13.39 -6.83
N PHE A 57 2.80 -14.43 -6.16
CA PHE A 57 2.08 -14.31 -4.89
C PHE A 57 2.98 -13.75 -3.77
N LYS A 58 4.22 -14.24 -3.65
CA LYS A 58 5.20 -13.73 -2.68
C LYS A 58 5.45 -12.23 -2.88
N HIS A 59 5.66 -11.80 -4.12
CA HIS A 59 5.86 -10.37 -4.41
C HIS A 59 4.61 -9.52 -4.20
N ALA A 60 3.41 -10.08 -4.40
CA ALA A 60 2.16 -9.41 -4.02
C ALA A 60 2.09 -9.14 -2.51
N LEU A 61 2.43 -10.13 -1.67
CA LEU A 61 2.48 -9.96 -0.22
C LEU A 61 3.49 -8.89 0.20
N ILE A 62 4.70 -8.91 -0.37
CA ILE A 62 5.72 -7.89 -0.11
C ILE A 62 5.18 -6.50 -0.48
N THR A 63 4.54 -6.37 -1.64
CA THR A 63 3.93 -5.11 -2.09
C THR A 63 2.91 -4.60 -1.07
N ILE A 64 1.93 -5.42 -0.67
CA ILE A 64 0.88 -5.03 0.30
C ILE A 64 1.49 -4.59 1.63
N VAL A 65 2.48 -5.34 2.15
CA VAL A 65 3.14 -5.04 3.42
C VAL A 65 3.86 -3.70 3.36
N PHE A 66 4.69 -3.49 2.33
CA PHE A 66 5.48 -2.27 2.21
C PHE A 66 4.64 -1.04 1.83
N CYS A 67 3.54 -1.19 1.08
CA CYS A 67 2.54 -0.13 0.93
C CYS A 67 1.96 0.29 2.28
N GLY A 68 1.62 -0.68 3.14
CA GLY A 68 1.11 -0.38 4.49
C GLY A 68 2.14 0.33 5.37
N MET A 69 3.39 -0.13 5.35
CA MET A 69 4.48 0.52 6.11
C MET A 69 4.76 1.94 5.62
N PHE A 70 4.80 2.14 4.30
CA PHE A 70 4.93 3.47 3.69
C PHE A 70 3.79 4.38 4.13
N PHE A 71 2.55 3.90 4.00
CA PHE A 71 1.36 4.70 4.26
C PHE A 71 1.27 5.12 5.74
N GLU A 72 1.48 4.19 6.68
CA GLU A 72 1.50 4.51 8.11
C GLU A 72 2.57 5.55 8.44
N SER A 73 3.77 5.38 7.88
CA SER A 73 4.89 6.29 8.11
C SER A 73 4.59 7.70 7.58
N ILE A 74 3.95 7.81 6.41
CA ILE A 74 3.53 9.10 5.85
C ILE A 74 2.46 9.76 6.72
N LEU A 75 1.44 9.02 7.15
CA LEU A 75 0.40 9.57 8.03
C LEU A 75 1.01 10.09 9.33
N HIS A 76 1.93 9.33 9.94
CA HIS A 76 2.67 9.78 11.11
C HIS A 76 3.41 11.09 10.87
N LEU A 77 4.23 11.17 9.82
CA LEU A 77 5.03 12.36 9.52
C LEU A 77 4.16 13.57 9.21
N LEU A 78 3.09 13.40 8.45
CA LEU A 78 2.18 14.49 8.09
C LEU A 78 1.42 15.00 9.31
N ILE A 79 0.86 14.11 10.15
CA ILE A 79 0.12 14.51 11.35
C ILE A 79 1.06 15.17 12.36
N ALA A 80 2.21 14.56 12.64
CA ALA A 80 3.20 15.13 13.56
C ALA A 80 3.66 16.52 13.10
N LYS A 81 3.86 16.72 11.79
CA LYS A 81 4.27 18.01 11.21
C LYS A 81 3.16 19.06 11.21
N GLN A 82 1.91 18.69 10.90
CA GLN A 82 0.82 19.65 10.67
C GLN A 82 -0.07 19.90 11.90
N LYS A 83 -0.23 18.89 12.76
CA LYS A 83 -1.14 18.90 13.92
C LYS A 83 -0.39 18.75 15.25
N GLY A 84 0.86 18.28 15.21
CA GLY A 84 1.69 18.07 16.40
C GLY A 84 1.65 16.63 16.92
N LEU A 85 2.59 16.30 17.81
CA LEU A 85 2.78 14.95 18.33
C LEU A 85 1.65 14.47 19.25
N ASP A 86 1.01 15.37 19.99
CA ASP A 86 -0.08 15.00 20.90
C ASP A 86 -1.32 14.56 20.12
N THR A 87 -1.68 15.29 19.06
CA THR A 87 -2.75 14.86 18.15
C THR A 87 -2.40 13.54 17.46
N PHE A 88 -1.14 13.33 17.06
CA PHE A 88 -0.74 12.04 16.51
C PHE A 88 -0.99 10.89 17.50
N ARG A 89 -0.62 11.03 18.78
CA ARG A 89 -0.84 10.00 19.80
C ARG A 89 -2.32 9.64 19.97
N GLU A 90 -3.20 10.64 19.91
CA GLU A 90 -4.66 10.41 19.95
C GLU A 90 -5.17 9.72 18.70
N TYR A 91 -4.54 9.96 17.55
CA TYR A 91 -4.97 9.39 16.28
C TYR A 91 -4.25 8.09 15.91
N ASP A 92 -3.23 7.67 16.64
CA ASP A 92 -2.39 6.52 16.28
C ASP A 92 -3.21 5.22 16.15
N PHE A 93 -4.20 5.03 17.04
CA PHE A 93 -5.10 3.87 17.04
C PHE A 93 -6.32 4.02 16.11
N LYS A 94 -6.50 5.18 15.47
CA LYS A 94 -7.62 5.45 14.56
C LYS A 94 -7.42 4.80 13.20
N SER A 95 -8.51 4.67 12.46
CA SER A 95 -8.47 4.16 11.09
C SER A 95 -7.68 5.08 10.16
N TYR A 96 -7.24 4.54 9.03
CA TYR A 96 -6.52 5.31 8.02
C TYR A 96 -7.38 6.42 7.43
N GLU A 97 -8.66 6.13 7.25
CA GLU A 97 -9.69 7.04 6.77
C GLU A 97 -9.83 8.24 7.72
N GLU A 98 -9.94 8.01 9.03
CA GLU A 98 -9.99 9.08 10.04
C GLU A 98 -8.70 9.93 10.06
N LYS A 99 -7.53 9.28 9.91
CA LYS A 99 -6.23 9.98 9.83
C LYS A 99 -6.14 10.85 8.57
N LEU A 100 -6.66 10.38 7.43
CA LEU A 100 -6.71 11.15 6.18
C LEU A 100 -7.64 12.35 6.28
N GLN A 101 -8.83 12.17 6.86
CA GLN A 101 -9.79 13.26 7.08
C GLN A 101 -9.22 14.33 8.01
N LEU A 102 -8.49 13.94 9.07
CA LEU A 102 -7.77 14.89 9.94
C LEU A 102 -6.78 15.77 9.16
N LEU A 103 -6.14 15.21 8.13
CA LEU A 103 -5.22 15.89 7.23
C LEU A 103 -5.91 16.68 6.11
N GLY A 104 -7.25 16.71 6.08
CA GLY A 104 -8.05 17.43 5.10
C GLY A 104 -8.30 16.68 3.79
N CYS A 105 -8.11 15.36 3.77
CA CYS A 105 -8.44 14.53 2.60
C CYS A 105 -9.88 14.01 2.69
N ASP A 106 -10.80 14.72 2.01
CA ASP A 106 -12.22 14.34 1.89
C ASP A 106 -12.55 13.71 0.52
N ASP A 107 -11.55 13.36 -0.29
CA ASP A 107 -11.75 12.71 -1.58
C ASP A 107 -12.27 11.27 -1.37
N GLN A 108 -13.55 11.07 -1.67
CA GLN A 108 -14.22 9.78 -1.47
C GLN A 108 -13.53 8.63 -2.22
N SER A 109 -12.92 8.90 -3.39
CA SER A 109 -12.22 7.88 -4.16
C SER A 109 -10.93 7.41 -3.48
N ILE A 110 -10.32 8.26 -2.65
CA ILE A 110 -9.15 7.91 -1.81
C ILE A 110 -9.63 7.19 -0.54
N LEU A 111 -10.72 7.66 0.07
CA LEU A 111 -11.26 7.05 1.28
C LEU A 111 -11.78 5.62 1.04
N ASP A 112 -12.47 5.39 -0.08
CA ASP A 112 -13.00 4.08 -0.44
C ASP A 112 -11.87 3.06 -0.69
N ILE A 113 -10.85 3.44 -1.47
CA ILE A 113 -9.71 2.56 -1.74
C ILE A 113 -8.85 2.35 -0.47
N CYS A 114 -8.75 3.36 0.38
CA CYS A 114 -8.09 3.26 1.69
C CYS A 114 -8.79 2.23 2.58
N LYS A 115 -10.13 2.27 2.65
CA LYS A 115 -10.93 1.28 3.39
C LYS A 115 -10.74 -0.12 2.82
N GLN A 116 -10.84 -0.28 1.50
CA GLN A 116 -10.62 -1.57 0.84
C GLN A 116 -9.24 -2.14 1.18
N PHE A 117 -8.19 -1.32 1.07
CA PHE A 117 -6.82 -1.73 1.41
C PHE A 117 -6.69 -2.14 2.88
N ARG A 118 -7.24 -1.36 3.81
CA ARG A 118 -7.20 -1.67 5.26
C ARG A 118 -7.84 -3.03 5.57
N GLU A 119 -9.00 -3.31 4.98
CA GLU A 119 -9.71 -4.57 5.13
C GLU A 119 -8.93 -5.74 4.49
N ALA A 120 -8.48 -5.57 3.24
CA ALA A 120 -7.68 -6.56 2.53
C ALA A 120 -6.40 -6.94 3.29
N ARG A 121 -5.66 -5.94 3.78
CA ARG A 121 -4.42 -6.15 4.55
C ARG A 121 -4.70 -6.91 5.85
N LYS A 122 -5.80 -6.61 6.53
CA LYS A 122 -6.20 -7.33 7.76
C LYS A 122 -6.47 -8.81 7.48
N GLU A 123 -7.12 -9.13 6.37
CA GLU A 123 -7.45 -10.51 6.00
C GLU A 123 -6.22 -11.27 5.49
N ILE A 124 -5.46 -10.68 4.55
CA ILE A 124 -4.34 -11.35 3.87
C ILE A 124 -3.10 -11.42 4.76
N VAL A 125 -2.67 -10.29 5.32
CA VAL A 125 -1.37 -10.21 6.01
C VAL A 125 -1.46 -10.70 7.45
N HIS A 126 -2.60 -10.46 8.12
CA HIS A 126 -2.79 -10.90 9.50
C HIS A 126 -3.60 -12.21 9.59
N GLU A 127 -3.83 -12.89 8.46
CA GLU A 127 -4.58 -14.15 8.35
C GLU A 127 -5.95 -14.13 9.04
N LYS A 128 -6.62 -12.96 9.09
CA LYS A 128 -7.93 -12.82 9.73
C LYS A 128 -9.10 -13.12 8.79
N ALA A 129 -8.90 -14.04 7.85
CA ALA A 129 -9.88 -14.40 6.81
C ALA A 129 -11.20 -14.95 7.38
N PHE A 130 -11.19 -15.54 8.57
CA PHE A 130 -12.41 -16.01 9.26
C PHE A 130 -13.37 -14.89 9.69
N ILE A 131 -12.93 -13.63 9.65
CA ILE A 131 -13.79 -12.49 9.97
C ILE A 131 -14.71 -12.13 8.78
N ASN A 132 -14.28 -12.40 7.54
CA ASN A 132 -15.00 -12.11 6.30
C ASN A 132 -14.91 -13.32 5.35
N ALA A 133 -15.69 -14.36 5.63
CA ALA A 133 -15.64 -15.62 4.87
C ALA A 133 -16.31 -15.56 3.48
N ASP A 134 -17.00 -14.46 3.16
CA ASP A 134 -17.88 -14.37 2.00
C ASP A 134 -17.15 -14.00 0.68
N SER A 135 -15.86 -13.66 0.73
CA SER A 135 -15.10 -13.28 -0.47
C SER A 135 -13.68 -13.82 -0.50
N LEU A 136 -13.34 -14.51 -1.59
CA LEU A 136 -11.96 -14.93 -1.86
C LEU A 136 -11.15 -13.73 -2.37
N ARG A 137 -10.21 -13.24 -1.58
CA ARG A 137 -9.26 -12.20 -2.01
C ARG A 137 -8.04 -12.81 -2.70
N ILE A 138 -7.68 -12.24 -3.86
CA ILE A 138 -6.47 -12.63 -4.60
C ILE A 138 -5.39 -11.60 -4.29
N ALA A 139 -4.30 -12.01 -3.63
CA ALA A 139 -3.26 -11.08 -3.18
C ALA A 139 -2.70 -10.20 -4.29
N GLN A 140 -2.53 -10.72 -5.51
CA GLN A 140 -2.07 -9.92 -6.66
C GLN A 140 -3.02 -8.75 -6.98
N LYS A 141 -4.34 -8.98 -6.93
CA LYS A 141 -5.34 -7.92 -7.17
C LYS A 141 -5.34 -6.91 -6.03
N GLU A 142 -5.19 -7.37 -4.79
CA GLU A 142 -5.12 -6.47 -3.64
C GLU A 142 -3.79 -5.68 -3.61
N ALA A 143 -2.73 -6.19 -4.23
CA ALA A 143 -1.50 -5.45 -4.46
C ALA A 143 -1.69 -4.32 -5.49
N ASP A 144 -2.51 -4.52 -6.54
CA ASP A 144 -2.88 -3.44 -7.47
C ASP A 144 -3.59 -2.30 -6.72
N VAL A 145 -4.56 -2.65 -5.87
CA VAL A 145 -5.31 -1.70 -5.02
C VAL A 145 -4.38 -0.95 -4.07
N ALA A 146 -3.44 -1.67 -3.44
CA ALA A 146 -2.45 -1.08 -2.55
C ALA A 146 -1.55 -0.05 -3.27
N ILE A 147 -1.13 -0.37 -4.50
CA ILE A 147 -0.33 0.54 -5.33
C ILE A 147 -1.12 1.76 -5.76
N GLU A 148 -2.37 1.57 -6.21
CA GLU A 148 -3.25 2.69 -6.58
C GLU A 148 -3.44 3.64 -5.40
N LEU A 149 -3.69 3.11 -4.18
CA LEU A 149 -3.82 3.92 -2.98
C LEU A 149 -2.56 4.77 -2.73
N ILE A 150 -1.37 4.17 -2.67
CA ILE A 150 -0.15 4.94 -2.36
C ILE A 150 0.16 5.98 -3.44
N ASP A 151 -0.15 5.70 -4.71
CA ASP A 151 0.05 6.67 -5.79
C ASP A 151 -0.92 7.85 -5.69
N LYS A 152 -2.19 7.60 -5.33
CA LYS A 152 -3.16 8.66 -5.02
C LYS A 152 -2.73 9.49 -3.82
N ILE A 153 -2.25 8.87 -2.74
CA ILE A 153 -1.75 9.57 -1.54
C ILE A 153 -0.54 10.44 -1.88
N VAL A 154 0.43 9.92 -2.63
CA VAL A 154 1.60 10.68 -3.08
C VAL A 154 1.19 11.88 -3.93
N ALA A 155 0.24 11.70 -4.85
CA ALA A 155 -0.27 12.79 -5.67
C ALA A 155 -1.03 13.83 -4.84
N HIS A 156 -1.93 13.40 -3.95
CA HIS A 156 -2.78 14.26 -3.13
C HIS A 156 -1.95 15.16 -2.21
N PHE A 157 -0.98 14.60 -1.48
CA PHE A 157 -0.13 15.35 -0.57
C PHE A 157 1.14 15.93 -1.24
N LYS A 158 1.29 15.77 -2.56
CA LYS A 158 2.44 16.25 -3.34
C LYS A 158 3.77 15.80 -2.75
N LEU A 159 3.84 14.53 -2.36
CA LEU A 159 5.04 13.96 -1.74
C LEU A 159 6.14 13.76 -2.78
N GLU A 160 7.38 14.04 -2.39
CA GLU A 160 8.53 13.78 -3.25
C GLU A 160 8.69 12.26 -3.46
N LYS A 161 8.65 11.85 -4.73
CA LYS A 161 9.06 10.52 -5.16
C LYS A 161 10.58 10.58 -5.27
N GLY A 162 11.29 10.29 -4.18
CA GLY A 162 12.76 10.16 -4.22
C GLY A 162 13.24 9.20 -5.30
#